data_AF-A0A259EL38-F1
#
_entry.id   AF-A0A259EL38-F1
#
_cell.length_a   1.000
_cell.length_b   1.000
_cell.length_c   1.000
_cell.angle_alpha   90.00
_cell.angle_beta   90.00
_cell.angle_gamma   90.00
#
_symmetry.space_group_name_H-M   'P 1'
#
loop_
_entity.id
_entity.type
_entity.pdbx_description
1 polymer ?
#
loop_
_entity_poly.entity_id
_entity_poly.type
_entity_poly.pdbx_seq_one_letter_code
_entity_poly.pdbx_strand_id
1 'polypeptide(L)'
;MRTTLFSVLGVVLGALLLAAPASEAATSSAKQTPQPGVYKLAIDRSVSLEEAAESMRLRANALNLKLVAELPLSKQVEAVTNTPQRTITIFQFCDAVIAKELIDLSMDFAVYMPCRIAMIEDAQGQGWLIMTDINVDLVAKEKKLQKELTARIKAVRDGLIGIMQAGAKGEL
;
A
#
# COMPACT_ATOMS: atom_id res chain seq x y z
N MET A 1 -78.55 -42.62 13.19
CA MET A 1 -78.81 -41.34 13.89
C MET A 1 -77.46 -40.70 14.24
N ARG A 2 -77.26 -39.44 13.82
CA ARG A 2 -76.53 -38.32 14.47
C ARG A 2 -75.28 -38.66 15.32
N THR A 3 -74.12 -38.02 15.23
CA THR A 3 -73.67 -36.77 14.59
C THR A 3 -72.13 -36.71 14.73
N THR A 4 -71.50 -35.99 13.81
CA THR A 4 -70.12 -35.51 13.78
C THR A 4 -69.64 -34.82 15.08
N LEU A 5 -68.33 -34.87 15.36
CA LEU A 5 -67.53 -33.72 15.83
C LEU A 5 -66.04 -33.97 15.59
N PHE A 6 -65.46 -33.10 14.76
CA PHE A 6 -64.04 -32.95 14.47
C PHE A 6 -63.26 -32.56 15.73
N SER A 7 -62.06 -33.11 15.90
CA SER A 7 -60.96 -32.31 16.44
C SER A 7 -59.63 -32.85 15.93
N VAL A 8 -59.07 -32.13 14.96
CA VAL A 8 -57.72 -32.27 14.43
C VAL A 8 -56.78 -31.77 15.52
N LEU A 9 -56.02 -32.67 16.16
CA LEU A 9 -54.92 -32.27 17.05
C LEU A 9 -53.61 -32.47 16.31
N GLY A 10 -52.90 -31.36 16.17
CA GLY A 10 -51.82 -31.15 15.22
C GLY A 10 -50.55 -31.95 15.51
N VAL A 11 -49.96 -32.35 14.38
CA VAL A 11 -48.53 -32.63 14.19
C VAL A 11 -47.70 -31.46 14.69
N VAL A 12 -46.73 -31.68 15.58
CA VAL A 12 -45.44 -30.98 15.50
C VAL A 12 -44.33 -31.94 15.95
N LEU A 13 -43.69 -32.53 14.95
CA LEU A 13 -42.43 -33.26 15.02
C LEU A 13 -41.32 -32.25 15.33
N GLY A 14 -40.76 -32.30 16.53
CA GLY A 14 -39.64 -31.45 16.95
C GLY A 14 -38.35 -31.83 16.21
N ALA A 15 -38.11 -31.21 15.06
CA ALA A 15 -36.80 -31.22 14.42
C ALA A 15 -35.89 -30.24 15.18
N LEU A 16 -34.95 -30.79 15.95
CA LEU A 16 -33.80 -30.05 16.49
C LEU A 16 -32.92 -29.59 15.30
N LEU A 17 -33.15 -28.38 14.84
CA LEU A 17 -32.23 -27.65 13.98
C LEU A 17 -31.10 -27.11 14.87
N LEU A 18 -29.92 -27.73 14.77
CA LEU A 18 -28.66 -27.17 15.24
C LEU A 18 -28.37 -25.90 14.44
N ALA A 19 -28.76 -24.75 14.98
CA ALA A 19 -28.27 -23.46 14.52
C ALA A 19 -26.78 -23.36 14.89
N ALA A 20 -25.90 -23.61 13.92
CA ALA A 20 -24.52 -23.18 13.99
C ALA A 20 -24.49 -21.64 14.05
N PRO A 21 -23.68 -21.01 14.93
CA PRO A 21 -23.55 -19.58 14.88
C PRO A 21 -22.84 -19.23 13.57
N ALA A 22 -23.47 -18.36 12.78
CA ALA A 22 -22.81 -17.69 11.68
C ALA A 22 -21.59 -16.96 12.27
N SER A 23 -20.40 -17.38 11.85
CA SER A 23 -19.16 -16.72 12.20
C SER A 23 -19.20 -15.33 11.58
N GLU A 24 -19.53 -14.32 12.38
CA GLU A 24 -19.33 -12.91 12.03
C GLU A 24 -17.83 -12.71 11.82
N ALA A 25 -17.41 -12.75 10.56
CA ALA A 25 -16.15 -12.19 10.15
C ALA A 25 -16.22 -10.69 10.45
N ALA A 26 -15.74 -10.31 11.63
CA ALA A 26 -15.62 -8.93 12.03
C ALA A 26 -14.77 -8.20 11.00
N THR A 27 -15.43 -7.39 10.17
CA THR A 27 -14.78 -6.40 9.31
C THR A 27 -14.22 -5.32 10.23
N SER A 28 -13.04 -5.57 10.76
CA SER A 28 -12.24 -4.54 11.41
C SER A 28 -11.89 -3.49 10.37
N SER A 29 -12.72 -2.44 10.27
CA SER A 29 -12.31 -1.16 9.70
C SER A 29 -11.22 -0.62 10.62
N ALA A 30 -9.97 -0.97 10.31
CA ALA A 30 -8.81 -0.53 11.06
C ALA A 30 -8.72 0.99 10.91
N LYS A 31 -9.14 1.71 11.96
CA LYS A 31 -9.05 3.16 12.06
C LYS A 31 -7.58 3.56 11.93
N GLN A 32 -7.21 4.09 10.77
CA GLN A 32 -5.81 4.37 10.41
C GLN A 32 -5.28 5.53 11.26
N THR A 33 -4.30 5.24 12.11
CA THR A 33 -3.61 6.26 12.91
C THR A 33 -2.39 6.77 12.11
N PRO A 34 -2.16 8.10 12.01
CA PRO A 34 -0.94 8.63 11.43
C PRO A 34 0.28 8.04 12.15
N GLN A 35 1.14 7.35 11.40
CA GLN A 35 2.40 6.83 11.93
C GLN A 35 3.50 7.85 11.62
N PRO A 36 4.28 8.31 12.63
CA PRO A 36 5.43 9.17 12.40
C PRO A 36 6.39 8.54 11.39
N GLY A 37 6.86 9.33 10.41
CA GLY A 37 7.81 8.87 9.40
C GLY A 37 7.20 7.97 8.31
N VAL A 38 5.87 7.95 8.14
CA VAL A 38 5.20 7.24 7.06
C VAL A 38 4.30 8.19 6.29
N TYR A 39 4.51 8.29 4.97
CA TYR A 39 3.61 8.99 4.06
C TYR A 39 2.72 7.96 3.35
N LYS A 40 1.41 8.16 3.44
CA LYS A 40 0.39 7.28 2.85
C LYS A 40 -0.57 8.08 1.99
N LEU A 41 -0.93 7.52 0.84
CA LEU A 41 -1.89 8.10 -0.08
C LEU A 41 -2.81 7.00 -0.62
N ALA A 42 -4.12 7.20 -0.55
CA ALA A 42 -5.08 6.31 -1.18
C ALA A 42 -5.07 6.56 -2.70
N ILE A 43 -5.12 5.49 -3.48
CA ILE A 43 -5.35 5.55 -4.92
C ILE A 43 -6.84 5.83 -5.17
N ASP A 44 -7.16 6.73 -6.08
CA ASP A 44 -8.55 7.04 -6.40
C ASP A 44 -9.26 5.78 -6.92
N ARG A 45 -10.54 5.62 -6.56
CA ARG A 45 -11.30 4.40 -6.88
C ARG A 45 -11.55 4.23 -8.37
N SER A 46 -11.41 5.30 -9.15
CA SER A 46 -11.50 5.26 -10.62
C SER A 46 -10.19 4.82 -11.29
N VAL A 47 -9.09 4.69 -10.54
CA VAL A 47 -7.76 4.37 -11.07
C VAL A 47 -7.41 2.92 -10.73
N SER A 48 -7.10 2.12 -11.75
CA SER A 48 -6.61 0.75 -11.56
C SER A 48 -5.19 0.74 -10.99
N LEU A 49 -4.80 -0.36 -10.36
CA LEU A 49 -3.44 -0.50 -9.81
C LEU A 49 -2.38 -0.51 -10.92
N GLU A 50 -2.72 -1.02 -12.10
CA GLU A 50 -1.88 -0.99 -13.29
C GLU A 50 -1.68 0.46 -13.80
N GLU A 51 -2.75 1.26 -13.89
CA GLU A 51 -2.66 2.67 -14.24
C GLU A 51 -1.86 3.46 -13.20
N ALA A 52 -2.09 3.21 -11.91
CA ALA A 52 -1.32 3.83 -10.84
C ALA A 52 0.19 3.52 -10.96
N ALA A 53 0.54 2.26 -11.24
CA ALA A 53 1.91 1.86 -11.48
C ALA A 53 2.52 2.59 -12.69
N GLU A 54 1.77 2.70 -13.78
CA GLU A 54 2.26 3.36 -14.99
C GLU A 54 2.44 4.88 -14.81
N SER A 55 1.46 5.56 -14.18
CA SER A 55 1.57 6.96 -13.78
C SER A 55 2.81 7.20 -12.91
N MET A 56 3.09 6.32 -11.95
CA MET A 56 4.32 6.42 -11.16
C MET A 56 5.57 6.33 -12.03
N ARG A 57 5.65 5.37 -12.96
CA ARG A 57 6.79 5.22 -13.88
C ARG A 57 7.01 6.45 -14.77
N LEU A 58 5.93 6.99 -15.33
CA LEU A 58 5.98 8.15 -16.21
C LEU A 58 6.41 9.41 -15.46
N ARG A 59 5.81 9.68 -14.28
CA ARG A 59 6.18 10.80 -13.43
C ARG A 59 7.62 10.70 -12.92
N ALA A 60 8.03 9.50 -12.52
CA ALA A 60 9.39 9.19 -12.10
C ALA A 60 10.41 9.51 -13.21
N ASN A 61 10.08 9.15 -14.45
CA ASN A 61 10.91 9.46 -15.61
C ASN A 61 11.06 10.96 -15.86
N ALA A 62 9.97 11.73 -15.74
CA ALA A 62 9.98 13.18 -15.91
C ALA A 62 10.79 13.92 -14.83
N LEU A 63 10.85 13.36 -13.62
CA LEU A 63 11.57 13.93 -12.47
C LEU A 63 13.02 13.44 -12.35
N ASN A 64 13.49 12.63 -13.31
CA ASN A 64 14.80 11.95 -13.26
C ASN A 64 15.00 11.02 -12.04
N LEU A 65 13.91 10.58 -11.42
CA LEU A 65 13.88 9.62 -10.33
C LEU A 65 13.59 8.22 -10.89
N LYS A 66 14.52 7.68 -11.67
CA LYS A 66 14.29 6.49 -12.50
C LYS A 66 13.87 5.27 -11.68
N LEU A 67 12.97 4.48 -12.24
CA LEU A 67 12.64 3.15 -11.71
C LEU A 67 13.87 2.24 -11.87
N VAL A 68 14.33 1.66 -10.77
CA VAL A 68 15.50 0.76 -10.75
C VAL A 68 15.13 -0.68 -10.41
N ALA A 69 13.99 -0.91 -9.75
CA ALA A 69 13.46 -2.25 -9.54
C ALA A 69 11.95 -2.25 -9.24
N GLU A 70 11.31 -3.37 -9.56
CA GLU A 70 9.96 -3.71 -9.14
C GLU A 70 9.99 -5.07 -8.45
N LEU A 71 9.42 -5.15 -7.26
CA LEU A 71 9.37 -6.36 -6.43
C LEU A 71 7.90 -6.76 -6.25
N PRO A 72 7.38 -7.67 -7.09
CA PRO A 72 5.97 -8.11 -7.03
C PRO A 72 5.79 -9.13 -5.88
N LEU A 73 5.79 -8.64 -4.65
CA LEU A 73 5.77 -9.47 -3.44
C LEU A 73 4.55 -10.39 -3.38
N SER A 74 3.36 -9.92 -3.75
CA SER A 74 2.15 -10.76 -3.75
C SER A 74 2.28 -11.98 -4.67
N LYS A 75 2.89 -11.81 -5.85
CA LYS A 75 3.16 -12.91 -6.78
C LYS A 75 4.16 -13.92 -6.20
N GLN A 76 5.18 -13.44 -5.49
CA GLN A 76 6.14 -14.31 -4.82
C GLN A 76 5.46 -15.13 -3.70
N VAL A 77 4.62 -14.50 -2.89
CA VAL A 77 3.86 -15.19 -1.84
C VAL A 77 2.91 -16.21 -2.44
N GLU A 78 2.19 -15.88 -3.52
CA GLU A 78 1.31 -16.81 -4.23
C GLU A 78 2.09 -18.02 -4.77
N ALA A 79 3.26 -17.81 -5.37
CA ALA A 79 4.09 -18.90 -5.90
C ALA A 79 4.58 -19.87 -4.80
N VAL A 80 4.84 -19.37 -3.59
CA VAL A 80 5.29 -20.21 -2.46
C VAL A 80 4.12 -20.92 -1.77
N THR A 81 2.99 -20.25 -1.64
CA THR A 81 1.85 -20.73 -0.84
C THR A 81 0.75 -21.41 -1.66
N ASN A 82 0.80 -21.30 -3.00
CA ASN A 82 -0.27 -21.69 -3.92
C ASN A 82 -1.63 -21.09 -3.56
N THR A 83 -1.63 -19.93 -2.90
CA THR A 83 -2.86 -19.24 -2.48
C THR A 83 -2.90 -17.85 -3.13
N PRO A 84 -4.00 -17.48 -3.80
CA PRO A 84 -4.16 -16.15 -4.39
C PRO A 84 -3.92 -15.04 -3.37
N GLN A 85 -3.21 -13.98 -3.78
CA GLN A 85 -2.88 -12.85 -2.93
C GLN A 85 -3.46 -11.55 -3.49
N ARG A 86 -3.88 -10.66 -2.59
CA ARG A 86 -4.13 -9.25 -2.95
C ARG A 86 -2.85 -8.58 -3.40
N THR A 87 -2.96 -7.54 -4.23
CA THR A 87 -1.79 -6.92 -4.84
C THR A 87 -0.87 -6.29 -3.81
N ILE A 88 0.42 -6.66 -3.86
CA ILE A 88 1.49 -6.02 -3.10
C ILE A 88 2.70 -5.95 -4.02
N THR A 89 3.04 -4.74 -4.45
CA THR A 89 4.22 -4.46 -5.28
C THR A 89 5.05 -3.36 -4.64
N ILE A 90 6.36 -3.57 -4.52
CA ILE A 90 7.29 -2.55 -4.04
C ILE A 90 8.06 -2.01 -5.23
N PHE A 91 7.94 -0.71 -5.47
CA PHE A 91 8.69 0.02 -6.47
C PHE A 91 9.91 0.68 -5.84
N GLN A 92 11.00 0.69 -6.58
CA GLN A 92 12.25 1.33 -6.18
C GLN A 92 12.64 2.40 -7.19
N PHE A 93 12.74 3.64 -6.73
CA PHE A 93 13.08 4.82 -7.53
C PHE A 93 14.38 5.45 -7.04
N CYS A 94 15.18 6.01 -7.96
CA CYS A 94 16.49 6.55 -7.63
C CYS A 94 16.89 7.71 -8.54
N ASP A 95 17.43 8.79 -7.93
CA ASP A 95 18.37 9.68 -8.62
C ASP A 95 19.78 9.10 -8.41
N ALA A 96 20.37 8.55 -9.48
CA ALA A 96 21.64 7.84 -9.39
C ALA A 96 22.82 8.75 -8.99
N VAL A 97 22.78 10.03 -9.37
CA VAL A 97 23.87 10.97 -9.09
C VAL A 97 23.83 11.37 -7.62
N ILE A 98 22.66 11.75 -7.10
CA ILE A 98 22.49 12.08 -5.68
C ILE A 98 22.79 10.87 -4.80
N ALA A 99 22.36 9.68 -5.21
CA ALA A 99 22.67 8.44 -4.49
C ALA A 99 24.18 8.22 -4.36
N LYS A 100 24.93 8.38 -5.46
CA LYS A 100 26.40 8.25 -5.45
C LYS A 100 27.06 9.28 -4.55
N GLU A 101 26.66 10.55 -4.63
CA GLU A 101 27.21 11.63 -3.78
C GLU A 101 27.01 11.36 -2.29
N LEU A 102 25.83 10.84 -1.91
CA LEU A 102 25.53 10.49 -0.53
C LEU A 102 26.35 9.30 -0.05
N ILE A 103 26.50 8.26 -0.88
CA ILE A 103 27.33 7.10 -0.55
C ILE A 103 28.80 7.50 -0.40
N ASP A 104 29.30 8.42 -1.23
CA ASP A 104 30.67 8.96 -1.11
C ASP A 104 30.87 9.75 0.18
N LEU A 105 29.83 10.43 0.67
CA LEU A 105 29.87 11.10 1.96
C LEU A 105 29.94 10.09 3.11
N SER A 106 29.19 8.98 3.01
CA SER A 106 29.21 7.88 3.96
C SER A 106 28.53 6.64 3.37
N MET A 107 29.21 5.50 3.38
CA MET A 107 28.66 4.23 2.88
C MET A 107 27.34 3.84 3.56
N ASP A 108 27.14 4.25 4.82
CA ASP A 108 25.89 4.05 5.57
C ASP A 108 24.65 4.60 4.85
N PHE A 109 24.78 5.58 3.95
CA PHE A 109 23.63 6.07 3.20
C PHE A 109 23.01 5.04 2.26
N ALA A 110 23.75 3.98 1.90
CA ALA A 110 23.24 2.89 1.07
C ALA A 110 22.00 2.19 1.68
N VAL A 111 21.82 2.22 3.01
CA VAL A 111 20.64 1.60 3.65
C VAL A 111 19.32 2.31 3.34
N TYR A 112 19.38 3.56 2.87
CA TYR A 112 18.22 4.37 2.52
C TYR A 112 17.92 4.36 1.02
N MET A 113 18.71 3.63 0.23
CA MET A 113 18.65 3.62 -1.23
C MET A 113 18.36 2.23 -1.77
N PRO A 114 17.66 2.12 -2.91
CA PRO A 114 16.86 3.16 -3.56
C PRO A 114 15.59 3.52 -2.76
N CYS A 115 14.94 4.63 -3.10
CA CYS A 115 13.73 5.08 -2.42
C CYS A 115 12.56 4.13 -2.74
N ARG A 116 11.82 3.70 -1.71
CA ARG A 116 10.80 2.65 -1.82
C ARG A 116 9.39 3.24 -1.73
N ILE A 117 8.53 2.87 -2.68
CA ILE A 117 7.09 3.10 -2.63
C ILE A 117 6.40 1.74 -2.75
N ALA A 118 5.62 1.36 -1.73
CA ALA A 118 4.79 0.16 -1.76
C ALA A 118 3.39 0.51 -2.28
N MET A 119 2.92 -0.25 -3.28
CA MET A 119 1.54 -0.26 -3.73
C MET A 119 0.84 -1.49 -3.16
N ILE A 120 -0.22 -1.27 -2.39
CA ILE A 120 -0.90 -2.32 -1.62
C ILE A 120 -2.41 -2.19 -1.81
N GLU A 121 -3.05 -3.31 -2.13
CA GLU A 121 -4.50 -3.45 -2.07
C GLU A 121 -4.92 -3.95 -0.67
N ASP A 122 -5.73 -3.16 0.04
CA ASP A 122 -6.20 -3.52 1.38
C ASP A 122 -7.36 -4.54 1.36
N ALA A 123 -7.95 -4.83 2.53
CA ALA A 123 -8.97 -5.89 2.63
C ALA A 123 -10.33 -5.48 2.06
N GLN A 124 -10.49 -4.18 1.80
CA GLN A 124 -11.68 -3.57 1.24
C GLN A 124 -11.54 -3.32 -0.27
N GLY A 125 -10.42 -3.74 -0.88
CA GLY A 125 -10.10 -3.52 -2.28
C GLY A 125 -9.59 -2.10 -2.56
N GLN A 126 -9.27 -1.30 -1.53
CA GLN A 126 -8.73 0.04 -1.70
C GLN A 126 -7.22 -0.05 -1.94
N GLY A 127 -6.75 0.58 -3.02
CA GLY A 127 -5.33 0.73 -3.33
C GLY A 127 -4.66 1.82 -2.49
N TRP A 128 -3.42 1.58 -2.07
CA TRP A 128 -2.61 2.49 -1.27
C TRP A 128 -1.22 2.60 -1.82
N LEU A 129 -0.68 3.81 -1.82
CA LEU A 129 0.74 4.09 -2.00
C LEU A 129 1.34 4.48 -0.65
N ILE A 130 2.43 3.84 -0.27
CA ILE A 130 3.05 3.98 1.05
C ILE A 130 4.56 4.11 0.90
N MET A 131 5.15 5.12 1.53
CA MET A 131 6.61 5.25 1.63
C MET A 131 7.04 5.69 3.03
N THR A 132 8.30 5.46 3.34
CA THR A 132 8.94 6.11 4.49
C THR A 132 9.07 7.60 4.20
N ASP A 133 8.60 8.43 5.12
CA ASP A 133 8.77 9.87 5.05
C ASP A 133 10.03 10.28 5.83
N ILE A 134 11.06 10.73 5.10
CA ILE A 134 12.32 11.15 5.69
C ILE A 134 12.23 12.64 6.04
N ASN A 135 12.48 12.97 7.30
CA ASN A 135 12.69 14.35 7.71
C ASN A 135 14.08 14.81 7.26
N VAL A 136 14.14 15.48 6.11
CA VAL A 136 15.39 15.93 5.48
C VAL A 136 16.15 16.90 6.38
N ASP A 137 15.47 17.80 7.10
CA ASP A 137 16.10 18.78 7.98
C ASP A 137 16.80 18.10 9.17
N LEU A 138 16.19 17.05 9.71
CA LEU A 138 16.78 16.25 10.77
C LEU A 138 18.04 15.51 10.27
N VAL A 139 17.95 14.84 9.12
CA VAL A 139 19.09 14.15 8.51
C VAL A 139 20.22 15.14 8.19
N ALA A 140 19.88 16.31 7.66
CA ALA A 140 20.85 17.36 7.34
C ALA A 140 21.60 17.83 8.58
N LYS A 141 20.89 18.03 9.69
CA LYS A 141 21.48 18.43 10.97
C LYS A 141 22.39 17.35 11.55
N GLU A 142 21.93 16.10 11.60
CA GLU A 142 22.67 14.99 12.21
C GLU A 142 23.92 14.61 11.42
N LYS A 143 23.82 14.60 10.08
CA LYS A 143 24.92 14.24 9.18
C LYS A 143 25.76 15.43 8.72
N LYS A 144 25.47 16.64 9.23
CA LYS A 144 26.15 17.91 8.89
C LYS A 144 26.25 18.12 7.38
N LEU A 145 25.15 17.89 6.68
CA LEU A 145 25.10 17.98 5.22
C LEU A 145 25.33 19.42 4.76
N GLN A 146 25.98 19.55 3.60
CA GLN A 146 26.07 20.85 2.92
C GLN A 146 24.66 21.34 2.52
N LYS A 147 24.46 22.67 2.49
CA LYS A 147 23.16 23.26 2.16
C LYS A 147 22.65 22.83 0.79
N GLU A 148 23.54 22.75 -0.18
CA GLU A 148 23.19 22.35 -1.55
C GLU A 148 22.72 20.88 -1.60
N LEU A 149 23.47 19.97 -0.96
CA LEU A 149 23.08 18.57 -0.87
C LEU A 149 21.75 18.38 -0.12
N THR A 150 21.52 19.16 0.94
CA THR A 150 20.23 19.16 1.66
C THR A 150 19.08 19.56 0.75
N ALA A 151 19.25 20.60 -0.08
CA ALA A 151 18.25 21.02 -1.04
C ALA A 151 17.98 19.94 -2.11
N ARG A 152 19.02 19.24 -2.58
CA ARG A 152 18.88 18.12 -3.52
C ARG A 152 18.11 16.95 -2.91
N ILE A 153 18.39 16.57 -1.67
CA ILE A 153 17.63 15.51 -0.96
C ILE A 153 16.17 15.91 -0.79
N LYS A 154 15.91 17.19 -0.46
CA LYS A 154 14.54 17.71 -0.38
C LYS A 154 13.82 17.61 -1.74
N ALA A 155 14.49 17.94 -2.83
CA ALA A 155 13.95 17.79 -4.18
C ALA A 155 13.63 16.32 -4.52
N VAL A 156 14.48 15.37 -4.10
CA VAL A 156 14.19 13.93 -4.24
C VAL A 156 12.92 13.56 -3.48
N ARG A 157 12.80 13.98 -2.22
CA ARG A 157 11.60 13.72 -1.40
C ARG A 157 10.33 14.30 -2.04
N ASP A 158 10.39 15.55 -2.47
CA ASP A 158 9.24 16.22 -3.10
C ASP A 158 8.89 15.56 -4.44
N GLY A 159 9.90 15.07 -5.18
CA GLY A 159 9.70 14.26 -6.38
C GLY A 159 9.02 12.92 -6.10
N LEU A 160 9.37 12.22 -5.02
CA LEU A 160 8.69 10.99 -4.59
C LEU A 160 7.22 11.25 -4.23
N ILE A 161 6.94 12.35 -3.55
CA ILE A 161 5.55 12.79 -3.29
C ILE A 161 4.83 13.02 -4.63
N GLY A 162 5.48 13.68 -5.58
CA GLY A 162 4.95 13.90 -6.92
C GLY A 162 4.64 12.59 -7.67
N ILE A 163 5.52 11.59 -7.58
CA ILE A 163 5.31 10.23 -8.12
C ILE A 163 4.08 9.59 -7.49
N MET A 164 3.97 9.62 -6.16
CA MET A 164 2.82 9.05 -5.45
C MET A 164 1.52 9.77 -5.81
N GLN A 165 1.53 11.09 -5.93
CA GLN A 165 0.34 11.86 -6.33
C GLN A 165 -0.11 11.52 -7.75
N ALA A 166 0.82 11.39 -8.69
CA ALA A 166 0.51 10.96 -10.05
C ALA A 166 -0.09 9.55 -10.06
N GLY A 167 0.54 8.60 -9.36
CA GLY A 167 0.03 7.23 -9.22
C GLY A 167 -1.35 7.17 -8.59
N ALA A 168 -1.59 7.94 -7.52
CA ALA A 168 -2.87 7.94 -6.83
C ALA A 168 -4.02 8.49 -7.68
N LYS A 169 -3.74 9.41 -8.62
CA LYS A 169 -4.76 10.06 -9.46
C LYS A 169 -4.83 9.52 -10.89
N GLY A 170 -3.91 8.63 -11.28
CA GLY A 170 -3.78 8.20 -12.68
C GLY A 170 -3.33 9.33 -13.61
N GLU A 171 -2.56 10.29 -13.10
CA GLU A 171 -2.07 11.46 -13.84
C GLU A 171 -0.62 11.26 -14.30
N LEU A 172 -0.11 12.16 -15.18
CA LEU A 172 1.31 12.29 -15.52
C LEU A 172 2.06 13.12 -14.47
#